data_AF-A0A9P7DRC9-F1
#
_entry.id   AF-A0A9P7DRC9-F1
#
_cell.length_a   1.000
_cell.length_b   1.000
_cell.length_c   1.000
_cell.angle_alpha   90.00
_cell.angle_beta   90.00
_cell.angle_gamma   90.00
#
_symmetry.space_group_name_H-M   'P 1'
#
loop_
_entity.id
_entity.type
_entity.pdbx_description
1 polymer ?
#
loop_
_entity_poly.entity_id
_entity_poly.type
_entity_poly.pdbx_seq_one_letter_code
_entity_poly.pdbx_strand_id
1 'polypeptide(L)'
;IVNETSTLCRHAEAKFAGKYRTWAKANAFTSKLPGDIAAKKKKATQAQQMIDAHLTERKLSERAIPYTHQNFRKAAIEWLVATDQPIQALEHPKFKEMIDVASRATQGVKIPGRKATRAEIIRVFKNHLTRLKKKLNVCTILHSICSYLTQF
;
A
#
# COMPACT_ATOMS: atom_id res chain seq x y z
N ILE A 1 21.32 24.41 -43.58
CA ILE A 1 19.95 25.01 -43.55
C ILE A 1 19.02 23.96 -42.94
N VAL A 2 18.74 24.06 -41.64
CA VAL A 2 17.79 23.16 -40.97
C VAL A 2 16.41 23.77 -41.15
N ASN A 3 15.61 23.20 -42.05
CA ASN A 3 14.25 23.67 -42.28
C ASN A 3 13.36 23.13 -41.16
N GLU A 4 12.59 23.99 -40.49
CA GLU A 4 11.70 23.56 -39.41
C GLU A 4 10.71 22.51 -39.93
N THR A 5 10.67 21.35 -39.27
CA THR A 5 9.82 20.21 -39.66
C THR A 5 8.33 20.57 -39.69
N SER A 6 7.91 21.54 -38.88
CA SER A 6 6.54 22.06 -38.87
C SER A 6 6.15 22.74 -40.19
N THR A 7 7.11 23.38 -40.86
CA THR A 7 6.91 24.13 -42.11
C THR A 7 6.76 23.19 -43.30
N LEU A 8 7.57 22.12 -43.35
CA LEU A 8 7.47 21.10 -44.39
C LEU A 8 6.18 20.28 -44.29
N CYS A 9 5.74 19.94 -43.08
CA CYS A 9 4.48 19.22 -42.89
C CYS A 9 3.25 20.05 -43.27
N ARG A 10 3.24 21.37 -42.99
CA ARG A 10 2.17 22.28 -43.46
C ARG A 10 2.17 22.41 -44.99
N HIS A 11 3.34 22.53 -45.61
CA HIS A 11 3.45 22.60 -47.06
C HIS A 11 2.99 21.31 -47.74
N ALA A 12 3.37 20.16 -47.18
CA ALA A 12 2.94 18.85 -47.65
C ALA A 12 1.42 18.67 -47.52
N GLU A 13 0.82 19.18 -46.43
CA GLU A 13 -0.64 19.20 -46.28
C GLU A 13 -1.30 20.09 -47.35
N ALA A 14 -0.80 21.30 -47.57
CA ALA A 14 -1.41 22.23 -48.52
C ALA A 14 -1.34 21.75 -49.97
N LYS A 15 -0.20 21.18 -50.41
CA LYS A 15 0.01 20.82 -51.84
C LYS A 15 -0.20 19.34 -52.14
N PHE A 16 0.00 18.45 -51.17
CA PHE A 16 0.13 17.02 -51.43
C PHE A 16 -0.67 16.14 -50.45
N ALA A 17 -1.60 16.70 -49.67
CA ALA A 17 -2.31 15.97 -48.60
C ALA A 17 -2.90 14.62 -49.04
N GLY A 18 -3.56 14.55 -50.19
CA GLY A 18 -4.17 13.31 -50.69
C GLY A 18 -3.13 12.22 -50.95
N LYS A 19 -2.09 12.55 -51.73
CA LYS A 19 -1.00 11.61 -52.06
C LYS A 19 -0.22 11.18 -50.81
N TYR A 20 0.04 12.12 -49.91
CA TYR A 20 0.75 11.85 -48.66
C TYR A 20 -0.01 10.88 -47.75
N ARG A 21 -1.34 11.05 -47.59
CA ARG A 21 -2.16 10.14 -46.78
C ARG A 21 -2.20 8.73 -47.39
N THR A 22 -2.32 8.61 -48.70
CA THR A 22 -2.29 7.31 -49.40
C THR A 22 -0.95 6.62 -49.21
N TRP A 23 0.16 7.35 -49.38
CA TRP A 23 1.50 6.83 -49.13
C TRP A 23 1.68 6.41 -47.67
N ALA A 24 1.25 7.24 -46.71
CA ALA A 24 1.36 6.94 -45.30
C ALA A 24 0.59 5.65 -44.93
N LYS A 25 -0.62 5.46 -45.48
CA LYS A 25 -1.41 4.24 -45.29
C LYS A 25 -0.73 3.01 -45.91
N ALA A 26 -0.22 3.12 -47.13
CA ALA A 26 0.44 2.02 -47.83
C ALA A 26 1.74 1.57 -47.13
N ASN A 27 2.42 2.48 -46.44
CA ASN A 27 3.67 2.20 -45.74
C ASN A 27 3.48 1.96 -44.23
N ALA A 28 2.23 1.74 -43.76
CA ALA A 28 1.89 1.63 -42.34
C ALA A 28 2.43 2.78 -41.47
N PHE A 29 2.63 3.96 -42.06
CA PHE A 29 3.20 5.12 -41.40
C PHE A 29 2.10 6.00 -40.80
N THR A 30 2.34 6.46 -39.58
CA THR A 30 1.40 7.35 -38.90
C THR A 30 1.49 8.75 -39.48
N SER A 31 0.45 9.21 -40.19
CA SER A 31 0.39 10.57 -40.74
C SER A 31 0.72 11.63 -39.68
N LYS A 32 1.68 12.50 -40.04
CA LYS A 32 2.13 13.65 -39.23
C LYS A 32 1.63 14.98 -39.78
N LEU A 33 0.64 14.96 -40.68
CA LEU A 33 0.04 16.21 -41.16
C LEU A 33 -0.66 16.93 -40.00
N PRO A 34 -0.51 18.26 -39.90
CA PRO A 34 -1.10 19.06 -38.82
C PRO A 34 -2.59 18.81 -38.61
N GLY A 35 -3.40 18.70 -39.68
CA GLY A 35 -4.82 18.38 -39.59
C GLY A 35 -5.12 17.00 -38.98
N ASP A 36 -4.33 15.99 -39.33
CA ASP A 36 -4.51 14.62 -38.83
C ASP A 36 -4.08 14.51 -37.35
N ILE A 37 -3.05 15.25 -36.94
CA ILE A 37 -2.62 15.37 -35.53
C ILE A 37 -3.70 16.09 -34.71
N ALA A 38 -4.27 17.17 -35.24
CA ALA A 38 -5.34 17.92 -34.56
C ALA A 38 -6.60 17.05 -34.39
N ALA A 39 -6.98 16.28 -35.41
CA ALA A 39 -8.11 15.35 -35.33
C ALA A 39 -7.88 14.26 -34.26
N LYS A 40 -6.65 13.72 -34.16
CA LYS A 40 -6.30 12.75 -33.10
C LYS A 40 -6.37 13.35 -31.71
N LYS A 41 -5.86 14.57 -31.52
CA LYS A 41 -5.94 15.28 -30.23
C LYS A 41 -7.40 15.53 -29.82
N LYS A 42 -8.28 15.91 -30.76
CA LYS A 42 -9.71 16.07 -30.49
C LYS A 42 -10.38 14.76 -30.06
N LYS A 43 -10.10 13.65 -30.76
CA LYS A 43 -10.61 12.32 -30.38
C LYS A 43 -10.10 11.86 -29.01
N ALA A 44 -8.82 12.09 -28.71
CA ALA A 44 -8.25 11.77 -27.40
C ALA A 44 -8.86 12.61 -26.27
N THR A 45 -9.13 13.90 -26.52
CA THR A 45 -9.78 14.78 -25.54
C THR A 45 -11.21 14.34 -25.24
N GLN A 46 -11.96 13.90 -26.26
CA GLN A 46 -13.30 13.32 -26.09
C GLN A 46 -13.29 12.00 -25.30
N ALA A 47 -12.29 11.14 -25.53
CA ALA A 47 -12.14 9.90 -24.77
C ALA A 47 -11.76 10.15 -23.29
N GLN A 48 -10.99 11.20 -23.01
CA GLN A 48 -10.56 11.54 -21.65
C GLN A 48 -11.71 12.07 -20.75
N GLN A 49 -12.80 12.58 -21.34
CA GLN A 49 -13.99 13.01 -20.58
C GLN A 49 -14.77 11.84 -19.94
N MET A 50 -14.41 10.59 -20.23
CA MET A 50 -15.09 9.39 -19.72
C MET A 50 -14.39 8.74 -18.51
N ILE A 51 -13.49 9.44 -17.80
CA ILE A 51 -12.90 8.89 -16.57
C ILE A 51 -13.98 8.62 -15.51
N ASP A 52 -15.03 9.44 -15.45
CA ASP A 52 -16.11 9.29 -14.47
C ASP A 52 -16.84 7.93 -14.58
N ALA A 53 -16.88 7.33 -15.77
CA ALA A 53 -17.53 6.03 -15.97
C ALA A 53 -16.83 4.87 -15.24
N HIS A 54 -15.56 5.04 -14.85
CA HIS A 54 -14.78 4.05 -14.11
C HIS A 54 -14.50 4.45 -12.66
N LEU A 55 -14.95 5.62 -12.22
CA LEU A 55 -14.83 6.04 -10.82
C LEU A 55 -15.97 5.40 -10.02
N THR A 56 -15.65 4.38 -9.23
CA THR A 56 -16.60 3.88 -8.23
C THR A 56 -16.58 4.84 -7.04
N GLU A 57 -17.75 5.34 -6.63
CA GLU A 57 -17.89 6.11 -5.40
C GLU A 57 -17.33 5.30 -4.23
N ARG A 58 -16.21 5.77 -3.66
CA ARG A 58 -15.66 5.18 -2.45
C ARG A 58 -16.62 5.53 -1.33
N LYS A 59 -17.39 4.54 -0.86
CA LYS A 59 -18.19 4.63 0.36
C LYS A 59 -17.29 5.26 1.42
N LEU A 60 -17.61 6.49 1.83
CA LEU A 60 -16.90 7.20 2.88
C LEU A 60 -17.13 6.41 4.17
N SER A 61 -16.31 5.39 4.42
CA SER A 61 -16.19 4.80 5.75
C SER A 61 -15.95 5.96 6.70
N GLU A 62 -16.77 6.06 7.76
CA GLU A 62 -16.66 7.05 8.84
C GLU A 62 -15.23 7.54 8.95
N ARG A 63 -15.02 8.79 8.53
CA ARG A 63 -13.68 9.34 8.36
C ARG A 63 -13.07 9.38 9.76
N ALA A 64 -12.17 8.45 10.05
CA ALA A 64 -11.44 8.41 11.30
C ALA A 64 -10.90 9.81 11.60
N ILE A 65 -11.10 10.29 12.83
CA ILE A 65 -10.65 11.62 13.26
C ILE A 65 -9.19 11.77 12.82
N PRO A 66 -8.87 12.77 11.98
CA PRO A 66 -7.50 12.95 11.50
C PRO A 66 -6.54 13.04 12.68
N TYR A 67 -5.41 12.33 12.57
CA TYR A 67 -4.39 12.38 13.60
C TYR A 67 -3.87 13.82 13.75
N THR A 68 -3.94 14.34 14.97
CA THR A 68 -3.18 15.51 15.39
C THR A 68 -2.53 15.19 16.72
N HIS A 69 -1.33 15.73 16.97
CA HIS A 69 -0.63 15.52 18.24
C HIS A 69 -1.47 15.97 19.45
N GLN A 70 -2.25 17.05 19.30
CA GLN A 70 -3.13 17.56 20.34
C GLN A 70 -4.30 16.60 20.63
N ASN A 71 -4.97 16.07 19.60
CA ASN A 71 -6.07 15.12 19.76
C ASN A 71 -5.58 13.82 20.39
N PHE A 72 -4.43 13.30 19.94
CA PHE A 72 -3.83 12.11 20.50
C PHE A 72 -3.46 12.30 21.98
N ARG A 73 -2.81 13.42 22.33
CA ARG A 73 -2.44 13.73 23.72
C ARG A 73 -3.68 13.81 24.62
N LYS A 74 -4.74 14.48 24.15
CA LYS A 74 -5.99 14.59 24.90
C LYS A 74 -6.62 13.21 25.13
N ALA A 75 -6.78 12.42 24.08
CA ALA A 75 -7.34 11.07 24.18
C ALA A 75 -6.52 10.14 25.08
N ALA A 76 -5.18 10.24 25.03
CA ALA A 76 -4.29 9.46 25.90
C ALA A 76 -4.45 9.83 27.38
N ILE A 77 -4.54 11.13 27.69
CA ILE A 77 -4.75 11.60 29.08
C ILE A 77 -6.14 11.18 29.58
N GLU A 78 -7.18 11.36 28.78
CA GLU A 78 -8.54 10.92 29.13
C GLU A 78 -8.61 9.41 29.39
N TRP A 79 -7.92 8.62 28.55
CA TRP A 79 -7.81 7.18 28.75
C TRP A 79 -7.11 6.80 30.06
N LEU A 80 -6.00 7.46 30.40
CA LEU A 80 -5.28 7.21 31.66
C LEU A 80 -6.18 7.46 32.88
N VAL A 81 -6.88 8.61 32.91
CA VAL A 81 -7.77 8.99 34.01
C VAL A 81 -8.98 8.07 34.09
N ALA A 82 -9.60 7.74 32.95
CA ALA A 82 -10.80 6.90 32.94
C ALA A 82 -10.55 5.45 33.37
N THR A 83 -9.29 4.98 33.31
CA THR A 83 -8.94 3.58 33.57
C THR A 83 -7.93 3.41 34.70
N ASP A 84 -7.68 4.48 35.48
CA ASP A 84 -6.71 4.54 36.58
C ASP A 84 -5.35 3.90 36.23
N GLN A 85 -4.85 4.21 35.03
CA GLN A 85 -3.56 3.68 34.59
C GLN A 85 -2.41 4.52 35.14
N PRO A 86 -1.26 3.89 35.44
CA PRO A 86 -0.07 4.64 35.83
C PRO A 86 0.41 5.51 34.67
N ILE A 87 0.95 6.69 34.97
CA ILE A 87 1.50 7.63 33.97
C ILE A 87 2.58 6.94 33.11
N GLN A 88 3.36 6.04 33.72
CA GLN A 88 4.39 5.24 33.07
C GLN A 88 3.85 4.34 31.94
N ALA A 89 2.54 4.07 31.87
CA ALA A 89 1.94 3.28 30.80
C ALA A 89 2.22 3.87 29.40
N LEU A 90 2.31 5.19 29.26
CA LEU A 90 2.63 5.87 27.99
C LEU A 90 4.11 5.76 27.60
N GLU A 91 4.99 5.56 28.58
CA GLU A 91 6.44 5.41 28.36
C GLU A 91 6.82 3.97 27.98
N HIS A 92 5.92 3.01 28.22
CA HIS A 92 6.21 1.61 28.00
C HIS A 92 6.41 1.31 26.50
N PRO A 93 7.51 0.66 26.08
CA PRO A 93 7.81 0.46 24.66
C PRO A 93 6.73 -0.34 23.92
N LYS A 94 6.07 -1.29 24.60
CA LYS A 94 4.94 -2.05 24.00
C LYS A 94 3.71 -1.20 23.73
N PHE A 95 3.49 -0.12 24.48
CA PHE A 95 2.42 0.83 24.18
C PHE A 95 2.71 1.53 22.84
N LYS A 96 3.95 2.02 22.66
CA LYS A 96 4.38 2.63 21.39
C LYS A 96 4.27 1.65 20.22
N GLU A 97 4.75 0.42 20.37
CA GLU A 97 4.62 -0.62 19.34
C GLU A 97 3.16 -0.86 18.94
N MET A 98 2.23 -0.87 19.91
CA MET A 98 0.80 -1.04 19.65
C MET A 98 0.22 0.12 18.84
N ILE A 99 0.61 1.36 19.14
CA ILE A 99 0.19 2.56 18.39
C ILE A 99 0.76 2.54 16.97
N ASP A 100 2.03 2.17 16.80
CA ASP A 100 2.67 2.06 15.49
C ASP A 100 1.95 1.03 14.60
N VAL A 101 1.56 -0.12 15.15
CA VAL A 101 0.74 -1.12 14.44
C VAL A 101 -0.64 -0.56 14.10
N ALA A 102 -1.31 0.10 15.05
CA ALA A 102 -2.63 0.70 14.88
C ALA A 102 -2.66 1.78 13.79
N SER A 103 -1.64 2.64 13.73
CA SER A 103 -1.53 3.74 12.77
C SER A 103 -1.46 3.28 11.31
N ARG A 104 -1.02 2.03 11.07
CA ARG A 104 -0.91 1.42 9.74
C ARG A 104 -2.20 0.74 9.29
N ALA A 105 -3.22 0.66 10.14
CA ALA A 105 -4.47 -0.01 9.82
C ALA A 105 -5.30 0.83 8.84
N THR A 106 -5.62 0.27 7.67
CA THR A 106 -6.40 0.95 6.63
C THR A 106 -7.92 0.85 6.85
N GLN A 107 -8.37 -0.11 7.66
CA GLN A 107 -9.77 -0.44 7.90
C GLN A 107 -10.16 -0.23 9.38
N GLY A 108 -9.43 0.64 10.09
CA GLY A 108 -9.55 0.82 11.53
C GLY A 108 -8.97 -0.35 12.34
N VAL A 109 -9.01 -0.22 13.67
CA VAL A 109 -8.44 -1.19 14.60
C VAL A 109 -9.54 -1.98 15.30
N LYS A 110 -9.45 -3.32 15.24
CA LYS A 110 -10.35 -4.23 15.97
C LYS A 110 -9.73 -4.58 17.32
N ILE A 111 -10.28 -4.01 18.39
CA ILE A 111 -9.84 -4.32 19.76
C ILE A 111 -10.52 -5.61 20.23
N PRO A 112 -9.77 -6.65 20.64
CA PRO A 112 -10.37 -7.89 21.13
C PRO A 112 -11.12 -7.68 22.46
N GLY A 113 -12.27 -8.31 22.61
CA GLY A 113 -13.03 -8.30 23.87
C GLY A 113 -12.38 -9.16 24.96
N ARG A 114 -12.78 -8.95 26.23
CA ARG A 114 -12.19 -9.60 27.42
C ARG A 114 -11.97 -11.11 27.27
N LYS A 115 -12.97 -11.85 26.76
CA LYS A 115 -12.89 -13.32 26.58
C LYS A 115 -11.83 -13.70 25.54
N ALA A 116 -11.80 -13.00 24.40
CA ALA A 116 -10.82 -13.22 23.35
C ALA A 116 -9.40 -12.88 23.85
N THR A 117 -9.24 -11.73 24.50
CA THR A 117 -7.96 -11.31 25.09
C THR A 117 -7.43 -12.34 26.09
N ARG A 118 -8.29 -12.85 27.00
CA ARG A 118 -7.89 -13.91 27.95
C ARG A 118 -7.45 -15.18 27.24
N ALA A 119 -8.20 -15.62 26.22
CA ALA A 119 -7.85 -16.81 25.45
C ALA A 119 -6.50 -16.64 24.73
N GLU A 120 -6.25 -15.47 24.15
CA GLU A 120 -4.99 -15.14 23.48
C GLU A 120 -3.80 -15.15 24.44
N ILE A 121 -3.93 -14.58 25.64
CA ILE A 121 -2.89 -14.63 26.68
C ILE A 121 -2.53 -16.08 27.01
N ILE A 122 -3.54 -16.91 27.27
CA ILE A 122 -3.34 -18.35 27.58
C ILE A 122 -2.65 -19.06 26.40
N ARG A 123 -3.05 -18.74 25.17
CA ARG A 123 -2.47 -19.32 23.95
C ARG A 123 -1.00 -18.95 23.81
N VAL A 124 -0.64 -17.68 23.97
CA VAL A 124 0.75 -17.20 23.92
C VAL A 124 1.61 -17.90 24.96
N PHE A 125 1.10 -18.04 26.19
CA PHE A 125 1.80 -18.74 27.26
C PHE A 125 2.04 -20.23 26.93
N LYS A 126 1.00 -20.94 26.47
CA LYS A 126 1.12 -22.34 26.05
C LYS A 126 2.15 -22.51 24.92
N ASN A 127 2.11 -21.65 23.92
CA ASN A 127 3.08 -21.68 22.81
C ASN A 127 4.52 -21.48 23.30
N HIS A 128 4.72 -20.58 24.26
CA HIS A 128 6.04 -20.37 24.85
C HIS A 128 6.54 -21.64 25.56
N LEU A 129 5.70 -22.28 26.38
CA LEU A 129 6.03 -23.54 27.04
C LEU A 129 6.32 -24.68 26.05
N THR A 130 5.54 -24.81 24.97
CA THR A 130 5.79 -25.82 23.93
C THR A 130 7.13 -25.58 23.23
N ARG A 131 7.45 -24.33 22.88
CA ARG A 131 8.75 -23.98 22.27
C ARG A 131 9.90 -24.25 23.23
N LEU A 132 9.74 -23.93 24.50
CA LEU A 132 10.74 -24.20 25.54
C LEU A 132 10.97 -25.70 25.70
N LYS A 133 9.90 -26.49 25.83
CA LYS A 133 9.97 -27.95 25.88
C LYS A 133 10.72 -28.51 24.68
N LYS A 134 10.39 -28.06 23.46
CA LYS A 134 11.10 -28.50 22.23
C LYS A 134 12.60 -28.21 22.29
N LYS A 135 13.00 -27.00 22.72
CA LYS A 135 14.42 -26.64 22.84
C LYS A 135 15.15 -27.51 23.86
N LEU A 136 14.54 -27.75 25.02
CA LEU A 136 15.14 -28.55 26.08
C LEU A 136 15.20 -30.05 25.74
N ASN A 137 14.20 -30.59 25.04
CA ASN A 137 14.16 -32.01 24.65
C ASN A 137 15.15 -32.35 23.51
N VAL A 138 15.56 -31.38 22.70
CA VAL A 138 16.66 -31.57 21.73
C VAL A 138 18.00 -31.70 22.47
N CYS A 139 18.15 -31.06 23.63
CA CYS A 139 19.38 -31.08 24.42
C CYS A 139 19.59 -32.39 25.18
N THR A 140 18.51 -33.09 25.57
CA THR A 140 18.59 -34.42 26.23
C THR A 140 18.93 -35.54 25.25
N ILE A 141 18.40 -35.50 24.02
CA ILE A 141 18.68 -36.50 22.99
C ILE A 141 20.13 -36.39 22.49
N LEU A 142 20.64 -35.17 22.29
CA LEU A 142 22.03 -34.94 21.89
C LEU A 142 23.04 -35.35 22.98
N HIS A 143 22.73 -35.12 24.26
CA HIS A 143 23.57 -35.62 25.35
C HIS A 143 23.61 -37.14 25.38
N SER A 144 22.45 -37.81 25.27
CA SER A 144 22.38 -39.26 25.30
C SER A 144 23.21 -39.89 24.17
N ILE A 145 23.04 -39.41 22.93
CA ILE A 145 23.80 -39.89 21.76
C ILE A 145 25.31 -39.59 21.90
N CYS A 146 25.68 -38.43 22.45
CA CYS A 146 27.09 -38.07 22.64
C CYS A 146 27.77 -38.95 23.72
N SER A 147 27.07 -39.30 24.80
CA SER A 147 27.59 -40.23 25.82
C SER A 147 27.80 -41.67 25.31
N TYR A 148 27.01 -42.14 24.33
CA TYR A 148 27.21 -43.47 23.73
C TYR A 148 28.37 -43.55 22.74
N LEU A 149 28.78 -42.43 22.13
CA LEU A 149 29.89 -42.37 21.16
C LEU A 149 31.27 -42.16 21.82
N THR A 150 31.33 -41.84 23.10
CA THR A 150 32.57 -41.74 23.89
C THR A 150 32.93 -43.02 24.66
N GLN A 151 32.17 -44.11 24.45
CA GLN A 151 32.40 -45.41 25.10
C GLN A 151 33.04 -46.47 24.17
N PHE A 152 33.55 -46.07 23.00
CA PHE A 152 34.36 -46.91 22.11
C PHE A 152 35.76 -46.30 21.92
#